data_AF-A0A2E2EG55-F1
#
_entry.id   AF-A0A2E2EG55-F1
#
_cell.length_a   1.000
_cell.length_b   1.000
_cell.length_c   1.000
_cell.angle_alpha   90.00
_cell.angle_beta   90.00
_cell.angle_gamma   90.00
#
_symmetry.space_group_name_H-M   'P 1'
#
loop_
_entity.id
_entity.type
_entity.pdbx_description
1 polymer ?
#
loop_
_entity_poly.entity_id
_entity_poly.type
_entity_poly.pdbx_seq_one_letter_code
_entity_poly.pdbx_strand_id
1 'polypeptide(L)' 'MLQNNFPQEHFIELVGLSPFLVGRITLFQQENLFNVEVDIIQSESGKIYNHVKSLYNQDDARDALDMSVQYLKDYLDAKK' A
#
# COMPACT_ATOMS: atom_id res chain seq x y z
N MET A 1 11.81 -2.32 12.15
CA MET A 1 12.03 -3.71 11.71
C MET A 1 10.71 -4.22 11.16
N LEU A 2 10.71 -4.87 9.98
CA LEU A 2 9.51 -5.56 9.50
C LEU A 2 9.18 -6.69 10.47
N GLN A 3 7.91 -6.86 10.81
CA GLN A 3 7.48 -7.99 11.61
C GLN A 3 7.48 -9.24 10.72
N ASN A 4 7.60 -10.45 11.27
CA ASN A 4 7.49 -11.69 10.46
C ASN A 4 6.05 -12.23 10.45
N ASN A 5 5.07 -11.36 10.67
CA ASN A 5 3.65 -11.71 10.69
C ASN A 5 3.01 -11.12 9.44
N PHE A 6 2.51 -11.97 8.55
CA PHE A 6 1.85 -11.57 7.30
C PHE A 6 0.37 -11.97 7.32
N PRO A 7 -0.51 -11.19 6.65
CA PRO A 7 -0.22 -9.95 5.93
C PRO A 7 0.15 -8.79 6.86
N GLN A 8 0.97 -7.86 6.37
CA GLN A 8 1.27 -6.59 7.04
C GLN A 8 0.51 -5.47 6.37
N GLU A 9 -0.23 -4.68 7.14
CA GLU A 9 -0.89 -3.48 6.65
C GLU A 9 -0.11 -2.24 7.09
N HIS A 10 0.20 -1.39 6.11
CA HIS A 10 0.85 -0.10 6.31
C HIS A 10 -0.10 0.99 5.84
N PHE A 11 -0.52 1.85 6.76
CA PHE A 11 -1.42 2.97 6.46
C PHE A 11 -0.63 4.25 6.24
N ILE A 12 -0.96 4.97 5.17
CA ILE A 12 -0.32 6.22 4.75
C ILE A 12 -1.35 7.33 4.72
N GLU A 13 -1.14 8.34 5.54
CA GLU A 13 -2.01 9.51 5.58
C GLU A 13 -1.92 10.30 4.27
N LEU A 14 -3.07 10.61 3.68
CA LEU A 14 -3.17 11.39 2.44
C LEU A 14 -3.37 12.88 2.75
N VAL A 15 -2.38 13.48 3.41
CA VAL A 15 -2.42 14.87 3.89
C VAL A 15 -2.75 15.83 2.74
N GLY A 16 -3.75 16.68 2.96
CA GLY A 16 -4.18 17.70 1.99
C GLY A 16 -5.14 17.20 0.89
N LEU A 17 -5.45 15.90 0.84
CA LEU A 17 -6.45 15.33 -0.09
C LEU A 17 -7.81 15.13 0.58
N SER A 18 -7.86 14.38 1.69
CA SER A 18 -9.09 14.12 2.43
C SER A 18 -8.79 13.51 3.81
N PRO A 19 -9.49 13.92 4.89
CA PRO A 19 -9.35 13.29 6.19
C PRO A 19 -10.04 11.91 6.28
N PHE A 20 -10.89 11.57 5.30
CA PHE A 20 -11.67 10.32 5.30
C PHE A 20 -11.02 9.21 4.46
N LEU A 21 -9.94 9.53 3.75
CA LEU A 21 -9.24 8.59 2.88
C LEU A 21 -7.82 8.37 3.39
N VAL A 22 -7.37 7.12 3.35
CA VAL A 22 -6.02 6.72 3.73
C VAL A 22 -5.47 5.78 2.68
N GLY A 23 -4.19 5.92 2.34
CA GLY A 23 -3.48 4.92 1.55
C GLY A 23 -3.27 3.67 2.41
N ARG A 24 -3.47 2.49 1.83
CA ARG A 24 -3.15 1.21 2.47
C ARG A 24 -2.23 0.43 1.55
N ILE A 25 -1.10 0.01 2.10
CA ILE A 25 -0.18 -0.92 1.46
C ILE A 25 -0.26 -2.23 2.25
N THR A 26 -0.76 -3.29 1.63
CA THR A 26 -0.83 -4.62 2.23
C THR A 26 0.24 -5.50 1.63
N LEU A 27 1.22 -5.89 2.46
CA LEU A 27 2.32 -6.78 2.09
C LEU A 27 1.98 -8.21 2.50
N PHE A 28 2.03 -9.12 1.55
CA PHE A 28 1.84 -10.56 1.72
C PHE A 28 3.17 -11.27 1.53
N GLN A 29 3.41 -12.33 2.30
CA GLN A 29 4.51 -13.25 2.04
C GLN A 29 3.96 -14.52 1.40
N GLN A 30 4.57 -14.94 0.30
CA GLN A 30 4.33 -16.21 -0.37
C GLN A 30 5.67 -16.93 -0.54
N GLU A 31 5.88 -17.97 0.27
CA GLU A 31 7.18 -18.67 0.36
C GLU A 31 8.33 -17.68 0.65
N ASN A 32 9.26 -17.51 -0.30
CA ASN A 32 10.40 -16.61 -0.21
C ASN A 32 10.19 -15.30 -0.98
N LEU A 33 8.98 -15.05 -1.47
CA LEU A 33 8.62 -13.87 -2.26
C LEU A 33 7.57 -13.04 -1.55
N PHE A 34 7.45 -11.79 -1.97
CA PHE A 34 6.51 -10.83 -1.44
C PHE A 34 5.58 -10.30 -2.53
N ASN A 35 4.30 -10.19 -2.18
CA ASN A 35 3.28 -9.55 -3.01
C ASN A 35 2.76 -8.34 -2.25
N VAL A 36 2.37 -7.29 -2.98
CA VAL A 36 1.85 -6.05 -2.39
C VAL A 36 0.58 -5.62 -3.09
N GLU A 37 -0.40 -5.20 -2.31
CA GLU A 37 -1.58 -4.49 -2.79
C GLU A 37 -1.54 -3.05 -2.28
N VAL A 38 -1.70 -2.09 -3.18
CA VAL A 38 -1.76 -0.66 -2.88
C VAL A 38 -3.16 -0.15 -3.17
N ASP A 39 -3.85 0.30 -2.12
CA ASP A 39 -5.21 0.80 -2.17
C ASP A 39 -5.32 2.20 -1.56
N ILE A 40 -6.39 2.90 -1.90
CA ILE A 40 -6.94 4.00 -1.13
C ILE A 40 -8.23 3.48 -0.51
N ILE A 41 -8.35 3.59 0.81
CA ILE A 41 -9.50 3.09 1.56
C ILE A 41 -10.19 4.21 2.33
N GLN A 42 -11.44 3.97 2.71
CA GLN A 42 -12.13 4.81 3.69
C GLN A 42 -11.59 4.50 5.09
N SER A 43 -11.13 5.52 5.81
CA SER A 43 -10.48 5.36 7.12
C SER A 43 -11.38 4.70 8.17
N GLU A 44 -12.68 5.00 8.16
CA GLU A 44 -13.64 4.47 9.14
C GLU A 44 -14.06 3.02 8.87
N SER A 45 -14.25 2.67 7.60
CA SER A 45 -14.86 1.38 7.23
C SER A 45 -13.86 0.35 6.73
N GLY A 46 -12.64 0.77 6.36
CA GLY A 46 -11.65 -0.06 5.70
C GLY A 46 -12.02 -0.46 4.26
N LYS A 47 -13.18 -0.01 3.75
CA LYS A 47 -13.62 -0.33 2.38
C LYS A 47 -12.68 0.32 1.38
N ILE A 48 -12.29 -0.46 0.38
CA ILE A 48 -11.50 0.04 -0.74
C ILE A 48 -12.33 1.08 -1.48
N TYR A 49 -11.85 2.31 -1.45
CA TYR A 49 -12.38 3.40 -2.25
C TYR A 49 -11.87 3.30 -3.68
N ASN A 50 -10.57 3.00 -3.82
CA ASN A 50 -9.95 2.82 -5.12
C ASN A 50 -8.70 1.95 -5.01
N HIS A 51 -8.48 1.10 -6.00
CA HIS A 51 -7.25 0.31 -6.13
C HIS A 51 -6.21 1.10 -6.93
N VAL A 52 -4.95 1.09 -6.50
CA VAL A 52 -3.86 1.81 -7.16
C VAL A 52 -2.99 0.87 -7.97
N LYS A 53 -2.43 -0.17 -7.34
CA LYS A 53 -1.52 -1.11 -8.00
C LYS A 53 -1.31 -2.38 -7.18
N SER A 54 -1.04 -3.48 -7.87
CA SER A 54 -0.50 -4.71 -7.28
C SER A 54 0.94 -4.95 -7.75
N LEU A 55 1.81 -5.41 -6.85
CA LEU A 55 3.16 -5.89 -7.14
C LEU A 55 3.23 -7.38 -6.77
N TYR A 56 3.86 -8.18 -7.62
CA TYR A 56 3.95 -9.63 -7.42
C TYR A 56 5.39 -10.11 -7.48
N ASN A 57 5.68 -11.20 -6.77
CA ASN A 57 6.96 -11.91 -6.82
C ASN A 57 8.17 -10.99 -6.54
N GLN A 58 8.06 -10.10 -5.55
CA GLN A 58 9.16 -9.24 -5.13
C GLN A 58 10.11 -10.01 -4.21
N ASP A 59 11.41 -9.86 -4.42
CA ASP A 59 12.41 -10.61 -3.66
C ASP A 59 12.67 -10.02 -2.26
N ASP A 60 12.51 -8.71 -2.11
CA ASP A 60 12.72 -8.00 -0.84
C ASP A 60 11.48 -7.21 -0.42
N ALA A 61 11.08 -7.41 0.83
CA ALA A 61 9.90 -6.79 1.41
C ALA A 61 10.02 -5.27 1.56
N ARG A 62 11.21 -4.74 1.88
CA ARG A 62 11.41 -3.30 2.05
C ARG A 62 11.41 -2.59 0.72
N ASP A 63 12.13 -3.13 -0.26
CA ASP A 63 12.15 -2.58 -1.61
C ASP A 63 10.72 -2.58 -2.21
N ALA A 64 9.96 -3.67 -1.98
CA ALA A 64 8.56 -3.74 -2.38
C ALA A 64 7.67 -2.66 -1.73
N LEU A 65 7.88 -2.37 -0.44
CA LEU A 65 7.17 -1.31 0.27
C LEU A 65 7.55 0.08 -0.25
N ASP A 66 8.85 0.37 -0.41
CA ASP A 66 9.34 1.66 -0.89
C ASP A 66 8.82 1.96 -2.31
N MET A 67 8.85 0.96 -3.19
CA MET A 67 8.25 1.05 -4.52
C MET A 67 6.73 1.32 -4.46
N SER A 68 6.03 0.68 -3.52
CA SER A 68 4.59 0.84 -3.35
C SER A 68 4.21 2.24 -2.89
N VAL A 69 5.01 2.86 -2.02
CA VAL A 69 4.86 4.27 -1.63
C VAL A 69 5.04 5.18 -2.85
N GLN A 70 6.06 4.93 -3.67
CA GLN A 70 6.31 5.71 -4.88
C GLN A 70 5.13 5.59 -5.87
N TYR A 71 4.60 4.39 -6.09
CA TYR A 71 3.44 4.19 -6.97
C TYR A 71 2.18 4.91 -6.46
N LEU A 72 1.93 4.89 -5.15
CA LEU A 72 0.84 5.64 -4.54
C LEU A 72 1.00 7.15 -4.80
N LYS A 73 2.22 7.68 -4.58
CA LYS A 73 2.53 9.08 -4.84
C LYS A 73 2.29 9.46 -6.31
N ASP A 74 2.84 8.67 -7.23
CA ASP A 74 2.72 8.94 -8.67
C ASP A 74 1.26 8.90 -9.13
N TYR A 75 0.47 7.96 -8.60
CA TYR A 75 -0.96 7.89 -8.86
C TYR A 75 -1.70 9.17 -8.41
N LEU A 76 -1.38 9.66 -7.21
CA LEU A 76 -2.01 10.87 -6.66
C LEU A 76 -1.60 12.13 -7.42
N ASP A 77 -0.32 12.23 -7.83
CA ASP A 77 0.16 13.38 -8.59
C ASP A 77 -0.40 13.41 -10.02
N ALA A 78 -0.62 12.26 -10.65
CA ALA A 78 -1.25 12.17 -11.98
C ALA A 78 -2.75 12.51 -11.99
N LYS A 79 -3.39 12.56 -10.81
CA LYS A 79 -4.82 12.89 -10.65
C LYS A 79 -5.07 14.36 -10.27
N LYS A 80 -4.02 15.13 -10.02
CA LYS A 80 -4.10 16.60 -9.89
C LYS A 80 -4.28 17.23 -11.27
#